data_AF-X1QCM1-F1
#
_entry.id   AF-X1QCM1-F1
#
_cell.length_a   1.000
_cell.length_b   1.000
_cell.length_c   1.000
_cell.angle_alpha   90.00
_cell.angle_beta   90.00
_cell.angle_gamma   90.00
#
_symmetry.space_group_name_H-M   'P 1'
#
loop_
_entity.id
_entity.type
_entity.pdbx_description
1 polymer ?
#
loop_
_entity_poly.entity_id
_entity_poly.type
_entity_poly.pdbx_seq_one_letter_code
_entity_poly.pdbx_strand_id
1 'polypeptide(L)' 'MNQAALAIKNLKKYFPVYSGFPSQVRDWIKAVDGVTLNIKKGETLGVV' A
#
# COMPACT_ATOMS: atom_id res chain seq x y z
N MET A 1 -14.52 22.98 -9.94
CA MET A 1 -13.16 22.40 -9.90
C MET A 1 -13.26 21.06 -9.20
N ASN A 2 -13.05 19.94 -9.90
CA ASN A 2 -13.26 18.61 -9.32
C ASN A 2 -12.15 18.27 -8.32
N GLN A 3 -12.47 18.40 -7.04
CA GLN A 3 -11.57 18.05 -5.95
C GLN A 3 -11.52 16.52 -5.82
N ALA A 4 -10.32 15.95 -5.71
CA ALA A 4 -10.15 14.53 -5.41
C ALA A 4 -10.78 14.24 -4.04
N ALA A 5 -11.62 13.20 -3.96
CA ALA A 5 -12.17 12.74 -2.69
C ALA A 5 -11.12 11.95 -1.89
N LEU A 6 -10.22 11.25 -2.60
CA LEU A 6 -9.09 10.56 -1.99
C LEU A 6 -7.85 10.76 -2.87
N ALA A 7 -6.74 11.18 -2.27
CA ALA A 7 -5.44 11.29 -2.92
C ALA A 7 -4.42 10.48 -2.10
N ILE A 8 -3.91 9.40 -2.68
CA ILE A 8 -2.87 8.55 -2.14
C ILE A 8 -1.60 8.80 -2.94
N LYS A 9 -0.47 9.02 -2.26
CA LYS A 9 0.84 9.22 -2.90
C LYS A 9 1.84 8.24 -2.34
N ASN A 10 2.52 7.50 -3.22
CA ASN A 10 3.65 6.62 -2.91
C ASN A 10 3.38 5.68 -1.71
N LEU A 11 2.18 5.11 -1.62
CA LEU A 11 1.81 4.19 -0.55
C LEU A 11 2.70 2.95 -0.60
N LYS A 12 3.27 2.61 0.55
CA LYS A 12 4.08 1.41 0.75
C LYS A 12 3.60 0.67 1.98
N LYS A 13 3.50 -0.66 1.91
CA LYS A 13 3.22 -1.53 3.04
C LYS A 13 4.01 -2.81 2.87
N TYR A 14 5.02 -2.98 3.70
CA TYR A 14 5.86 -4.16 3.72
C TYR A 14 5.62 -4.92 5.03
N PHE A 15 5.53 -6.24 4.94
CA PHE A 15 5.33 -7.13 6.08
C PHE A 15 6.63 -7.90 6.36
N PRO A 16 7.12 -7.91 7.62
CA PRO A 16 8.32 -8.63 7.96
C PRO A 16 8.08 -10.13 7.95
N VAL A 17 9.05 -10.87 7.41
CA VAL A 17 9.12 -12.33 7.51
C VAL A 17 10.14 -12.68 8.59
N TYR A 18 9.64 -13.35 9.62
CA TYR A 18 10.45 -13.82 10.74
C TYR A 18 10.85 -15.27 10.53
N SER A 19 12.10 -15.62 10.86
CA SER A 19 12.52 -17.03 10.88
C SER A 19 13.66 -17.30 11.86
N GLY A 20 13.81 -18.59 12.22
CA GLY A 20 14.84 -19.11 13.12
C GLY A 20 14.51 -19.01 14.62
N PHE A 21 15.47 -19.46 15.45
CA PHE A 21 15.45 -19.33 16.90
C PHE A 21 16.78 -18.70 17.35
N PRO A 22 16.82 -17.47 17.89
CA PRO A 22 15.71 -16.56 18.15
C PRO A 22 15.09 -15.96 16.86
N SER A 23 13.81 -15.62 16.95
CA SER A 23 13.02 -15.07 15.84
C SER A 23 13.54 -13.70 15.43
N GLN A 24 14.07 -13.58 14.21
CA GLN A 24 14.58 -12.33 13.66
C GLN A 24 14.00 -12.07 12.28
N VAL A 25 13.89 -10.80 11.90
CA VAL A 25 13.44 -10.43 10.55
C VAL A 25 14.53 -10.84 9.56
N ARG A 26 14.18 -11.70 8.62
CA ARG A 26 15.08 -12.14 7.55
C ARG A 26 14.71 -11.56 6.19
N ASP A 27 13.45 -11.19 6.01
CA ASP A 27 12.96 -10.67 4.74
C ASP A 27 11.74 -9.75 4.94
N TRP A 28 11.34 -9.05 3.87
CA TRP A 28 10.19 -8.16 3.82
C TRP A 28 9.35 -8.44 2.58
N ILE A 29 8.12 -8.90 2.78
CA ILE A 29 7.14 -9.04 1.70
C ILE A 29 6.56 -7.66 1.41
N LYS A 30 6.80 -7.17 0.19
CA LYS A 30 6.27 -5.89 -0.26
C LYS A 30 4.83 -6.01 -0.75
N ALA A 31 3.87 -5.99 0.17
CA ALA A 31 2.45 -6.10 -0.19
C ALA A 31 1.91 -4.89 -0.96
N VAL A 32 2.46 -3.70 -0.71
CA VAL A 32 2.21 -2.50 -1.53
C VAL A 32 3.54 -1.78 -1.69
N ASP A 33 3.96 -1.47 -2.93
CA ASP A 33 5.18 -0.69 -3.19
C ASP A 33 4.92 0.45 -4.18
N GLY A 34 4.82 1.68 -3.66
CA GLY A 34 4.84 2.90 -4.48
C GLY A 34 3.53 3.27 -5.15
N VAL A 35 2.39 2.83 -4.61
CA VAL A 35 1.07 3.08 -5.23
C VAL A 35 0.65 4.55 -5.06
N THR A 36 0.30 5.20 -6.17
CA THR A 36 -0.26 6.56 -6.21
C THR A 36 -1.61 6.53 -6.89
N LEU A 37 -2.65 7.04 -6.23
CA LEU A 37 -4.04 7.00 -6.70
C LEU A 37 -4.70 8.35 -6.43
N ASN A 38 -5.52 8.82 -7.36
CA ASN A 38 -6.37 9.98 -7.18
C ASN A 38 -7.80 9.59 -7.56
N ILE A 39 -8.68 9.45 -6.57
CA ILE A 39 -10.08 9.08 -6.77
C ILE A 39 -10.93 10.34 -6.63
N LYS A 40 -11.68 10.66 -7.68
CA LYS A 40 -12.57 11.84 -7.72
C LYS A 40 -13.85 11.56 -6.95
N LYS A 41 -14.53 12.63 -6.52
CA LYS A 41 -15.86 12.49 -5.91
C LYS A 41 -16.84 11.86 -6.90
N GLY A 42 -17.52 10.80 -6.48
CA GLY A 42 -18.47 10.03 -7.30
C GLY A 42 -17.83 8.94 -8.17
N GLU A 43 -16.50 8.77 -8.14
CA GLU A 43 -15.78 7.69 -8.81
C GLU A 43 -15.75 6.44 -7.92
N THR A 44 -15.94 5.27 -8.54
CA THR A 44 -15.79 3.97 -7.87
C THR A 44 -14.55 3.27 -8.40
N LEU A 45 -13.63 2.89 -7.50
CA LEU A 45 -12.43 2.13 -7.83
C LEU A 45 -12.58 0.68 -7.35
N GLY A 46 -12.56 -0.28 -8.28
CA GLY A 46 -12.43 -1.70 -7.97
C GLY A 46 -10.96 -2.11 -7.92
N VAL A 47 -10.58 -2.89 -6.91
CA VAL A 47 -9.23 -3.49 -6.80
C VAL A 47 -9.40 -5.00 -6.94
N VAL A 48 -8.65 -5.62 -7.85
CA VAL A 48 -8.62 -7.08 -8.09
C VAL A 48 -7.22 -7.62 -7.92
#